data_AF-A0A650A7T4-F1
#
_entry.id   AF-A0A650A7T4-F1
#
_cell.length_a   1.000
_cell.length_b   1.000
_cell.length_c   1.000
_cell.angle_alpha   90.00
_cell.angle_beta   90.00
_cell.angle_gamma   90.00
#
_symmetry.space_group_name_H-M   'P 1'
#
loop_
_entity.id
_entity.type
_entity.pdbx_description
1 polymer ?
#
loop_
_entity_poly.entity_id
_entity_poly.type
_entity_poly.pdbx_seq_one_letter_code
_entity_poly.pdbx_strand_id
1 'polypeptide(L)'
;MNQRLVWRIRQVTGAGFTGGLLLVGCGLAGLPGSLPLSIALIGSGLAGTALRHRLYGLLDNRAFEAYLTALPAGPLVAGLVLLVFAGASPGELQTLGGVVGLLALLNHLLRPIYGLLSLVVTRLSGALA
;
A
#
# COMPACT_ATOMS: atom_id res chain seq x y z
N MET A 1 -8.00 17.79 -11.63
CA MET A 1 -7.20 16.59 -11.26
C MET A 1 -8.06 15.35 -11.46
N ASN A 2 -7.62 14.38 -12.26
CA ASN A 2 -8.41 13.17 -12.56
C ASN A 2 -8.71 12.41 -11.25
N GLN A 3 -9.98 12.36 -10.82
CA GLN A 3 -10.37 11.77 -9.52
C GLN A 3 -9.89 10.32 -9.36
N ARG A 4 -9.77 9.57 -10.47
CA ARG A 4 -9.24 8.20 -10.47
C ARG A 4 -7.76 8.14 -10.08
N LEU A 5 -6.95 9.11 -10.54
CA LEU A 5 -5.53 9.20 -10.19
C LEU A 5 -5.34 9.49 -8.70
N VAL A 6 -6.13 10.44 -8.17
CA VAL A 6 -6.10 10.81 -6.76
C VAL A 6 -6.45 9.63 -5.87
N TRP A 7 -7.46 8.86 -6.26
CA TRP A 7 -7.87 7.66 -5.56
C TRP A 7 -6.78 6.58 -5.61
N ARG A 8 -6.19 6.32 -6.79
CA ARG A 8 -5.08 5.35 -6.92
C ARG A 8 -3.86 5.72 -6.07
N ILE A 9 -3.46 6.99 -6.05
CA ILE A 9 -2.33 7.46 -5.22
C ILE A 9 -2.60 7.21 -3.74
N ARG A 10 -3.82 7.47 -3.26
CA ARG A 10 -4.21 7.18 -1.88
C ARG A 10 -4.16 5.69 -1.56
N GLN A 11 -4.64 4.85 -2.47
CA GLN A 11 -4.62 3.39 -2.30
C GLN A 11 -3.18 2.87 -2.22
N VAL A 12 -2.28 3.34 -3.10
CA VAL A 12 -0.86 2.97 -3.08
C VAL A 12 -0.18 3.42 -1.79
N THR A 13 -0.42 4.66 -1.34
CA THR A 13 0.07 5.13 -0.03
C THR A 13 -0.45 4.26 1.11
N GLY A 14 -1.75 3.97 1.15
CA GLY A 14 -2.35 3.17 2.22
C GLY A 14 -1.79 1.75 2.25
N ALA A 15 -1.67 1.12 1.08
CA ALA A 15 -1.07 -0.21 0.92
C ALA A 15 0.41 -0.22 1.34
N GLY A 16 1.19 0.78 0.92
CA GLY A 16 2.59 0.90 1.31
C GLY A 16 2.75 1.08 2.81
N PHE A 17 1.96 1.96 3.43
CA PHE A 17 2.04 2.22 4.86
C PHE A 17 1.64 1.00 5.70
N THR A 18 0.52 0.36 5.37
CA THR A 18 0.06 -0.86 6.05
C THR A 18 0.99 -2.05 5.81
N GLY A 19 1.55 -2.19 4.60
CA GLY A 19 2.58 -3.18 4.31
C GLY A 19 3.86 -2.95 5.12
N GLY A 20 4.30 -1.70 5.25
CA GLY A 20 5.43 -1.32 6.09
C GLY A 20 5.19 -1.69 7.57
N LEU A 21 4.01 -1.38 8.10
CA LEU A 21 3.62 -1.75 9.46
C LEU A 21 3.60 -3.27 9.68
N LEU A 22 3.12 -4.05 8.70
CA LEU A 22 3.13 -5.51 8.77
C LEU A 22 4.55 -6.07 8.80
N LEU A 23 5.46 -5.54 7.97
CA LEU A 23 6.87 -5.94 7.96
C LEU A 23 7.55 -5.64 9.30
N VAL A 24 7.31 -4.45 9.86
CA VAL A 24 7.77 -4.09 11.21
C VAL A 24 7.19 -5.04 12.25
N GLY A 25 5.88 -5.33 12.19
CA GLY A 25 5.21 -6.26 13.10
C GLY A 25 5.79 -7.67 13.04
N CYS A 26 6.05 -8.21 11.84
CA CYS A 26 6.72 -9.49 11.66
C CYS A 26 8.13 -9.49 12.25
N GLY A 27 8.90 -8.43 12.00
CA GLY A 27 10.25 -8.27 12.56
C GLY A 27 10.26 -8.13 14.08
N LEU A 28 9.27 -7.45 14.67
CA LEU A 28 9.08 -7.36 16.13
C LEU A 28 8.65 -8.70 16.74
N ALA A 29 7.87 -9.49 16.01
CA ALA A 29 7.51 -10.86 16.38
C ALA A 29 8.67 -11.86 16.23
N GLY A 30 9.85 -11.43 15.81
CA GLY A 30 11.03 -12.27 15.62
C GLY A 30 10.94 -13.21 14.41
N LEU A 31 9.99 -12.98 13.50
CA LEU A 31 9.84 -13.80 12.30
C LEU A 31 10.93 -13.44 11.29
N PRO A 32 11.70 -14.42 10.78
CA PRO A 32 12.64 -14.17 9.69
C PRO A 32 11.88 -14.04 8.37
N GLY A 33 12.50 -13.34 7.43
CA GLY A 33 12.05 -13.25 6.06
C GLY A 33 12.12 -14.61 5.41
N SER A 34 10.97 -15.24 5.17
CA SER A 34 10.91 -16.61 4.66
C SER A 34 9.86 -16.73 3.55
N LEU A 35 10.11 -17.65 2.62
CA LEU A 35 9.18 -17.94 1.52
C LEU A 35 7.76 -18.32 2.03
N PRO A 36 7.60 -19.17 3.08
CA PRO A 36 6.28 -19.46 3.62
C PRO A 36 5.55 -18.21 4.14
N LEU A 37 6.25 -17.31 4.83
CA LEU A 37 5.67 -16.07 5.34
C LEU A 37 5.25 -15.13 4.18
N SER A 38 6.10 -15.02 3.16
CA SER A 38 5.80 -14.29 1.93
C SER A 38 4.52 -14.82 1.27
N ILE A 39 4.42 -16.14 1.07
CA ILE A 39 3.25 -16.77 0.45
C ILE A 39 2.01 -16.55 1.31
N ALA A 40 2.11 -16.67 2.63
CA ALA A 40 1.00 -16.41 3.55
C ALA A 40 0.50 -14.96 3.46
N LEU A 41 1.40 -13.98 3.40
CA LEU A 41 1.05 -12.57 3.27
C LEU A 41 0.42 -12.24 1.90
N ILE A 42 0.98 -12.78 0.81
CA ILE A 42 0.38 -12.65 -0.51
C ILE A 42 -1.01 -13.31 -0.54
N GLY A 43 -1.12 -14.53 -0.03
CA GLY A 43 -2.37 -15.28 0.03
C GLY A 43 -3.45 -14.55 0.84
N SER A 44 -3.10 -14.01 2.00
CA SER A 44 -4.04 -13.22 2.83
C SER A 44 -4.47 -11.92 2.15
N GLY A 45 -3.56 -11.23 1.45
CA GLY A 45 -3.89 -10.04 0.68
C GLY A 45 -4.81 -10.33 -0.52
N LEU A 46 -4.56 -11.43 -1.24
CA LEU A 46 -5.42 -11.89 -2.34
C LEU A 46 -6.79 -12.32 -1.82
N ALA A 47 -6.84 -13.11 -0.75
CA ALA A 47 -8.08 -13.54 -0.12
C ALA A 47 -8.89 -12.35 0.39
N GLY A 48 -8.26 -11.38 1.06
CA GLY A 48 -8.90 -10.15 1.50
C GLY A 48 -9.45 -9.33 0.32
N THR A 49 -8.71 -9.27 -0.79
CA THR A 49 -9.15 -8.57 -2.00
C THR A 49 -10.33 -9.27 -2.68
N ALA A 50 -10.34 -10.61 -2.72
CA ALA A 50 -11.44 -11.38 -3.29
C ALA A 50 -12.70 -11.28 -2.42
N LEU A 51 -12.53 -11.35 -1.09
CA LEU A 51 -13.63 -11.35 -0.12
C LEU A 51 -14.20 -9.96 0.19
N ARG A 52 -13.51 -8.88 -0.23
CA ARG A 52 -13.92 -7.49 0.05
C ARG A 52 -15.38 -7.20 -0.30
N HIS A 53 -15.87 -7.74 -1.42
CA HIS A 53 -17.25 -7.49 -1.88
C HIS A 53 -18.30 -8.12 -0.95
N ARG A 54 -17.97 -9.22 -0.27
CA ARG A 54 -18.84 -9.83 0.75
C ARG A 54 -18.78 -9.06 2.07
N LEU A 55 -17.64 -8.46 2.38
CA LEU A 55 -17.44 -7.68 3.61
C LEU A 55 -18.10 -6.29 3.53
N TYR A 56 -18.16 -5.66 2.35
CA TYR A 56 -18.87 -4.38 2.18
C TYR A 56 -20.36 -4.45 2.52
N GLY A 57 -21.00 -5.60 2.29
CA GLY A 57 -22.41 -5.79 2.65
C GLY A 57 -22.70 -5.84 4.15
N LEU A 58 -21.67 -5.94 5.01
CA LEU A 58 -21.81 -6.06 6.46
C LEU A 58 -21.60 -4.73 7.20
N LEU A 59 -21.05 -3.71 6.53
CA LEU A 59 -20.65 -2.44 7.16
C LEU A 59 -21.27 -1.27 6.41
N ASP A 60 -22.39 -0.76 6.93
CA ASP A 60 -23.14 0.36 6.36
C ASP A 60 -22.52 1.72 6.76
N ASN A 61 -21.23 1.91 6.46
CA ASN A 61 -20.53 3.16 6.74
C ASN A 61 -19.53 3.51 5.62
N ARG A 62 -19.84 4.57 4.88
CA ARG A 62 -19.02 5.11 3.77
C ARG A 62 -17.56 5.42 4.16
N ALA A 63 -17.29 5.76 5.43
CA ALA A 63 -15.92 6.02 5.87
C ALA A 63 -15.09 4.72 5.94
N PHE A 64 -15.73 3.61 6.32
CA PHE A 64 -15.09 2.29 6.40
C PHE A 64 -14.81 1.69 5.01
N GLU A 65 -15.68 1.97 4.03
CA GLU A 65 -15.54 1.49 2.67
C GLU A 65 -14.21 1.93 2.01
N ALA A 66 -13.78 3.17 2.28
CA ALA A 66 -12.51 3.71 1.80
C ALA A 66 -11.28 3.07 2.48
N TYR A 67 -11.44 2.58 3.71
CA TYR A 67 -10.36 1.91 4.44
C TYR A 67 -10.25 0.43 4.04
N LEU A 68 -11.39 -0.24 3.90
CA LEU A 68 -11.51 -1.64 3.47
C LEU A 68 -11.06 -1.87 2.01
N THR A 69 -11.06 -0.83 1.18
CA THR A 69 -10.48 -0.90 -0.17
C THR A 69 -8.95 -0.98 -0.14
N ALA A 70 -8.29 -0.31 0.81
CA ALA A 70 -6.83 -0.19 0.88
C ALA A 70 -6.18 -1.27 1.76
N LEU A 71 -6.87 -1.70 2.81
CA LEU A 71 -6.36 -2.65 3.81
C LEU A 71 -5.86 -4.00 3.22
N PRO A 72 -6.55 -4.63 2.24
CA PRO A 72 -6.11 -5.90 1.67
C PRO A 72 -4.82 -5.80 0.86
N ALA A 73 -4.48 -4.60 0.39
CA ALA A 73 -3.27 -4.38 -0.42
C ALA A 73 -2.00 -4.28 0.44
N GLY A 74 -2.11 -3.99 1.74
CA GLY A 74 -0.99 -3.97 2.67
C GLY A 74 -0.23 -5.31 2.76
N PRO A 75 -0.92 -6.43 3.06
CA PRO A 75 -0.31 -7.76 3.04
C PRO A 75 0.33 -8.13 1.71
N LEU A 76 -0.24 -7.71 0.57
CA LEU A 76 0.37 -7.93 -0.74
C LEU A 76 1.71 -7.21 -0.86
N VAL A 77 1.79 -5.94 -0.46
CA VAL A 77 3.04 -5.17 -0.47
C VAL A 77 4.08 -5.83 0.45
N ALA A 78 3.70 -6.18 1.68
CA ALA A 78 4.59 -6.84 2.62
C ALA A 78 5.11 -8.18 2.08
N GLY A 79 4.22 -9.00 1.52
CA GLY A 79 4.57 -10.29 0.91
C GLY A 79 5.50 -10.14 -0.30
N LEU A 80 5.26 -9.17 -1.19
CA LEU A 80 6.14 -8.91 -2.32
C LEU A 80 7.54 -8.46 -1.88
N VAL A 81 7.63 -7.60 -0.85
CA VAL A 81 8.92 -7.18 -0.28
C VAL A 81 9.65 -8.38 0.30
N LEU A 82 8.97 -9.23 1.08
CA LEU A 82 9.53 -10.46 1.63
C LEU A 82 9.98 -11.47 0.56
N LEU A 83 9.28 -11.53 -0.57
CA LEU A 83 9.67 -12.38 -1.69
C LEU A 83 11.02 -11.92 -2.28
N VAL A 84 11.21 -10.61 -2.41
CA VAL A 84 12.45 -10.01 -2.93
C VAL A 84 13.59 -10.12 -1.91
N PHE A 85 13.29 -9.94 -0.62
CA PHE A 85 14.26 -9.98 0.48
C PHE A 85 14.13 -11.26 1.32
N ALA A 86 13.99 -12.40 0.65
CA ALA A 86 13.93 -13.69 1.32
C ALA A 86 15.25 -13.97 2.06
N GLY A 87 15.15 -14.47 3.29
CA GLY A 87 16.29 -14.66 4.19
C GLY A 87 16.62 -13.45 5.08
N ALA A 88 15.91 -12.33 4.93
CA ALA A 88 16.11 -11.16 5.79
C ALA A 88 15.91 -11.50 7.27
N SER A 89 16.83 -11.06 8.12
CA SER A 89 16.71 -11.16 9.56
C SER A 89 15.54 -10.32 10.09
N PRO A 90 15.03 -10.59 11.31
CA PRO A 90 13.96 -9.80 11.90
C PRO A 90 14.27 -8.30 12.00
N GLY A 91 15.53 -7.92 12.25
CA GLY A 91 15.96 -6.52 12.26
C GLY A 91 15.96 -5.87 10.88
N GLU A 92 16.32 -6.61 9.84
CA GLU A 92 16.21 -6.15 8.45
C GLU A 92 14.75 -5.98 8.03
N LEU A 93 13.83 -6.84 8.48
CA LEU A 93 12.41 -6.67 8.21
C LEU A 93 11.83 -5.39 8.84
N GLN A 94 12.25 -5.04 10.04
CA GLN A 94 11.88 -3.76 10.66
C GLN A 94 12.39 -2.58 9.84
N THR A 95 13.62 -2.67 9.36
CA THR A 95 14.24 -1.63 8.52
C THR A 95 13.53 -1.50 7.18
N LEU A 96 13.27 -2.61 6.49
CA LEU A 96 12.52 -2.66 5.24
C LEU A 96 11.10 -2.11 5.42
N GLY A 97 10.44 -2.49 6.50
CA GLY A 97 9.12 -1.96 6.85
C GLY A 97 9.14 -0.46 7.09
N GLY A 98 10.17 0.05 7.78
CA GLY A 98 10.41 1.48 7.96
C GLY A 98 10.64 2.22 6.64
N VAL A 99 11.47 1.69 5.75
CA VAL A 99 11.73 2.27 4.41
C VAL A 99 10.45 2.29 3.58
N VAL A 100 9.70 1.19 3.52
CA VAL A 100 8.44 1.11 2.78
C VAL A 100 7.41 2.10 3.34
N GLY A 101 7.29 2.19 4.67
CA GLY A 101 6.43 3.18 5.34
C GLY A 101 6.83 4.61 5.04
N LEU A 102 8.14 4.91 5.03
CA LEU A 102 8.68 6.22 4.70
C LEU A 102 8.39 6.60 3.24
N LEU A 103 8.57 5.67 2.30
CA LEU A 103 8.23 5.88 0.89
C LEU A 103 6.74 6.16 0.71
N ALA A 104 5.88 5.44 1.45
CA ALA A 104 4.44 5.69 1.43
C ALA A 104 4.09 7.08 1.98
N LEU A 105 4.75 7.51 3.06
CA LEU A 105 4.61 8.84 3.64
C LEU A 105 5.11 9.93 2.67
N LEU A 106 6.25 9.70 2.02
CA LEU A 106 6.78 10.61 1.01
C LEU A 106 5.80 10.75 -0.16
N ASN A 107 5.25 9.64 -0.67
CA ASN A 107 4.20 9.67 -1.70
C ASN A 107 2.95 10.44 -1.25
N HIS A 108 2.62 10.38 0.05
CA HIS A 108 1.54 11.19 0.61
C HIS A 108 1.87 12.70 0.56
N LEU A 109 3.08 13.08 0.96
CA LEU A 109 3.54 14.47 0.99
C LEU A 109 3.71 15.07 -0.40
N LEU A 110 4.09 14.27 -1.40
CA LEU A 110 4.24 14.71 -2.80
C LEU A 110 2.90 14.93 -3.51
N ARG A 111 1.78 14.60 -2.88
CA ARG A 111 0.45 14.66 -3.49
C ARG A 111 0.02 16.05 -4.00
N PRO A 112 0.31 17.16 -3.31
CA PRO A 112 0.09 18.51 -3.85
C PRO A 112 0.90 18.75 -5.13
N ILE A 113 2.14 18.24 -5.20
CA ILE A 113 3.02 18.38 -6.37
C ILE A 113 2.45 17.64 -7.58
N TYR A 114 1.94 16.42 -7.39
CA TYR A 114 1.24 15.70 -8.47
C TYR A 114 0.04 16.48 -9.01
N GLY A 115 -0.66 17.22 -8.14
CA GLY A 115 -1.76 18.10 -8.54
C GLY A 115 -1.31 19.29 -9.35
N LEU A 116 -0.27 19.99 -8.90
CA LEU A 116 0.33 21.11 -9.63
C LEU A 116 0.83 20.69 -11.01
N LEU A 117 1.58 19.58 -11.09
CA LEU A 117 2.06 19.03 -12.36
C LEU A 117 0.89 18.69 -13.30
N SER A 118 -0.18 18.08 -12.78
CA SER A 118 -1.35 17.77 -13.61
C SER A 118 -2.01 19.04 -14.18
N LEU A 119 -2.06 20.13 -13.42
CA LEU A 119 -2.60 21.41 -13.89
C LEU A 119 -1.72 22.00 -14.98
N VAL A 120 -0.40 22.06 -14.77
CA VAL A 120 0.56 22.57 -15.75
C VAL A 120 0.47 21.80 -17.06
N VAL A 121 0.49 20.46 -17.00
CA VAL A 121 0.38 19.61 -18.20
C VAL A 121 -0.93 19.89 -18.95
N THR A 122 -2.07 19.94 -18.24
CA THR A 122 -3.37 20.21 -18.89
C THR A 122 -3.45 21.60 -19.53
N ARG A 123 -2.79 22.60 -18.95
CA ARG A 123 -2.75 23.97 -19.49
C ARG A 123 -1.87 24.03 -20.74
N LEU A 124 -0.70 23.39 -20.72
CA LEU A 124 0.20 23.33 -21.86
C LEU A 124 -0.41 22.55 -23.02
N SER A 125 -1.02 21.40 -22.75
CA SER A 125 -1.68 20.60 -23.80
C SER A 125 -2.86 21.34 -24.45
N GLY A 126 -3.57 22.18 -23.70
CA GLY A 126 -4.66 23.00 -24.22
C GLY A 126 -4.21 24.27 -24.94
N ALA A 127 -2.97 24.73 -24.73
CA ALA A 127 -2.40 25.88 -25.43
C ALA A 127 -1.68 25.49 -26.73
N LEU A 128 -1.30 24.21 -26.87
CA LEU A 128 -0.64 23.63 -28.03
C LEU A 128 -1.60 22.92 -29.01
N ALA A 129 -2.90 22.87 -28.68
CA ALA A 129 -3.96 22.29 -29.50
C ALA A 129 -4.84 23.39 -30.08
#